data_AF-A0A6M1TSS5-F1
#
_entry.id   AF-A0A6M1TSS5-F1
#
_cell.length_a   1.000
_cell.length_b   1.000
_cell.length_c   1.000
_cell.angle_alpha   90.00
_cell.angle_beta   90.00
_cell.angle_gamma   90.00
#
_symmetry.space_group_name_H-M   'P 1'
#
loop_
_entity.id
_entity.type
_entity.pdbx_description
1 polymer ?
#
loop_
_entity_poly.entity_id
_entity_poly.type
_entity_poly.pdbx_seq_one_letter_code
_entity_poly.pdbx_strand_id
1 'polypeptide(L)'
;MDNRQRLILEMLARADARLEAQQQIALASDARAMQLVGVLIAAAAVTTAIGEDAVSAVQWAIVVPLVLAAAAGIYAARPVGWYAPGMRPSAFNEDLDDDRDLADVQLELARHLEACIEQNSEILRHNADALRTAVLLAACAPVLGAIASIAV
;
A
#
# COMPACT_ATOMS: atom_id res chain seq x y z
N MET A 1 -32.61 18.71 17.83
CA MET A 1 -31.25 18.50 17.27
C MET A 1 -30.96 19.64 16.32
N ASP A 2 -29.89 20.37 16.56
CA ASP A 2 -29.49 21.51 15.74
C ASP A 2 -28.96 21.02 14.37
N ASN A 3 -29.15 21.80 13.31
CA ASN A 3 -28.70 21.46 11.95
C ASN A 3 -27.18 21.26 11.90
N ARG A 4 -26.44 22.03 12.72
CA ARG A 4 -24.98 21.88 12.88
C ARG A 4 -24.59 20.49 13.38
N GLN A 5 -25.26 19.98 14.41
CA GLN A 5 -24.99 18.64 14.96
C GLN A 5 -25.29 17.54 13.94
N ARG A 6 -26.34 17.68 13.14
CA ARG A 6 -26.65 16.74 12.05
C ARG A 6 -25.53 16.69 11.01
N LEU A 7 -25.02 17.86 10.62
CA LEU A 7 -23.95 17.94 9.65
C LEU A 7 -22.66 17.29 10.16
N ILE A 8 -22.29 17.52 11.42
CA ILE A 8 -21.09 16.92 12.01
C ILE A 8 -21.23 15.39 12.08
N LEU A 9 -22.36 14.87 12.52
CA LEU A 9 -22.60 13.42 12.54
C LEU A 9 -22.53 12.79 11.14
N GLU A 10 -23.08 13.47 10.13
CA GLU A 10 -22.99 12.99 8.74
C GLU A 10 -21.54 13.04 8.22
N MET A 11 -20.76 14.05 8.60
CA MET A 11 -19.32 14.13 8.27
C MET A 11 -18.54 12.97 8.91
N LEU A 12 -18.79 12.68 10.19
CA LEU A 12 -18.16 11.56 10.90
C LEU A 12 -18.49 10.22 10.22
N ALA A 13 -19.77 9.97 9.92
CA ALA A 13 -20.20 8.76 9.23
C ALA A 13 -19.53 8.60 7.85
N ARG A 14 -19.36 9.70 7.10
CA ARG A 14 -18.64 9.69 5.81
C ARG A 14 -17.13 9.48 5.98
N ALA A 15 -16.54 10.00 7.04
CA ALA A 15 -15.11 9.81 7.35
C ALA A 15 -14.82 8.34 7.69
N ASP A 16 -15.66 7.71 8.51
CA ASP A 16 -15.54 6.27 8.83
C ASP A 16 -15.67 5.41 7.58
N ALA A 17 -16.69 5.66 6.74
CA ALA A 17 -16.87 4.96 5.48
C ALA A 17 -15.65 5.11 4.54
N ARG A 18 -15.00 6.28 4.55
CA ARG A 18 -13.78 6.52 3.76
C ARG A 18 -12.57 5.76 4.31
N LEU A 19 -12.40 5.69 5.63
CA LEU A 19 -11.32 4.92 6.26
C LEU A 19 -11.49 3.42 5.97
N GLU A 20 -12.71 2.91 6.07
CA GLU A 20 -13.02 1.51 5.70
C GLU A 20 -12.69 1.25 4.22
N ALA A 21 -13.08 2.16 3.32
CA ALA A 21 -12.75 2.04 1.90
C ALA A 21 -11.23 2.06 1.66
N GLN A 22 -10.47 2.93 2.34
CA GLN A 22 -9.01 2.95 2.25
C GLN A 22 -8.39 1.63 2.73
N GLN A 23 -8.92 1.05 3.82
CA GLN A 23 -8.45 -0.23 4.34
C GLN A 23 -8.69 -1.37 3.32
N GLN A 24 -9.86 -1.40 2.69
CA GLN A 24 -10.15 -2.38 1.64
C GLN A 24 -9.25 -2.19 0.41
N ILE A 25 -8.98 -0.94 0.02
CA ILE A 25 -8.05 -0.60 -1.07
C ILE A 25 -6.63 -1.08 -0.73
N ALA A 26 -6.17 -0.86 0.50
CA ALA A 26 -4.87 -1.30 0.98
C ALA A 26 -4.75 -2.83 0.89
N LEU A 27 -5.69 -3.57 1.47
CA LEU A 27 -5.70 -5.04 1.42
C LEU A 27 -5.72 -5.58 -0.02
N ALA A 28 -6.53 -4.98 -0.89
CA ALA A 28 -6.58 -5.35 -2.31
C ALA A 28 -5.29 -5.00 -3.04
N SER A 29 -4.59 -3.93 -2.65
CA SER A 29 -3.28 -3.58 -3.18
C SER A 29 -2.21 -4.58 -2.75
N ASP A 30 -2.17 -4.93 -1.46
CA ASP A 30 -1.20 -5.88 -0.90
C ASP A 30 -1.36 -7.28 -1.51
N ALA A 31 -2.60 -7.74 -1.69
CA ALA A 31 -2.89 -8.99 -2.37
C ALA A 31 -2.34 -9.00 -3.82
N ARG A 32 -2.54 -7.91 -4.57
CA ARG A 32 -2.00 -7.77 -5.93
C ARG A 32 -0.47 -7.71 -5.95
N ALA A 33 0.14 -6.99 -5.01
CA ALA A 33 1.59 -6.91 -4.89
C ALA A 33 2.19 -8.29 -4.60
N MET A 34 1.62 -9.07 -3.68
CA MET A 34 2.06 -10.43 -3.39
C MET A 34 1.90 -11.38 -4.58
N GLN A 35 0.80 -11.29 -5.32
CA GLN A 35 0.60 -12.07 -6.55
C GLN A 35 1.67 -11.75 -7.59
N LEU A 36 1.95 -10.46 -7.82
CA LEU A 36 3.01 -10.03 -8.74
C LEU A 36 4.37 -10.58 -8.31
N VAL A 37 4.73 -10.44 -7.03
CA VAL A 37 5.99 -10.99 -6.47
C VAL A 37 6.10 -12.48 -6.73
N GLY A 38 5.04 -13.25 -6.48
CA GLY A 38 5.02 -14.69 -6.74
C GLY A 38 5.28 -15.03 -8.20
N VAL A 39 4.65 -14.30 -9.13
CA VAL A 39 4.88 -14.46 -10.57
C VAL A 39 6.31 -14.11 -10.95
N LEU A 40 6.88 -13.03 -10.42
CA LEU A 40 8.24 -12.60 -10.72
C LEU A 40 9.30 -13.60 -10.22
N ILE A 41 9.12 -14.13 -9.01
CA ILE A 41 10.01 -15.16 -8.45
C ILE A 41 9.90 -16.45 -9.27
N ALA A 42 8.69 -16.86 -9.65
CA ALA A 42 8.50 -18.04 -10.49
C ALA A 42 9.16 -17.86 -11.87
N ALA A 43 8.99 -16.70 -12.50
CA ALA A 43 9.62 -16.38 -13.78
C ALA A 43 11.15 -16.38 -13.68
N ALA A 44 11.72 -15.82 -12.61
CA ALA A 44 13.15 -15.86 -12.36
C ALA A 44 13.66 -17.31 -12.19
N ALA A 45 12.96 -18.12 -11.41
CA ALA A 45 13.31 -19.53 -11.18
C ALA A 45 13.28 -20.36 -12.47
N VAL A 46 12.23 -20.20 -13.29
CA VAL A 46 12.12 -20.88 -14.59
C VAL A 46 13.25 -20.45 -15.51
N THR A 47 13.58 -19.16 -15.57
CA THR A 47 14.67 -18.65 -16.43
C THR A 47 16.03 -19.23 -16.04
N THR A 48 16.28 -19.41 -14.74
CA THR A 48 17.51 -20.05 -14.25
C THR A 48 17.56 -21.54 -14.52
N ALA A 49 16.41 -22.23 -14.58
CA ALA A 49 16.34 -23.68 -14.74
C ALA A 49 16.56 -24.18 -16.19
N ILE A 50 16.44 -23.29 -17.20
CA ILE A 50 16.54 -23.65 -18.62
C ILE A 50 18.00 -23.73 -19.13
N GLY A 51 19.01 -23.34 -18.33
CA GLY A 51 20.42 -23.39 -18.74
C GLY A 51 21.10 -24.73 -18.43
N GLU A 52 21.78 -25.34 -19.40
CA GLU A 52 22.36 -26.69 -19.26
C GLU A 52 23.76 -26.73 -18.61
N ASP A 53 24.60 -25.68 -18.72
CA ASP A 53 26.02 -25.81 -18.29
C ASP A 53 26.62 -24.60 -17.54
N ALA A 54 26.15 -23.37 -17.77
CA ALA A 54 26.54 -22.17 -17.01
C ALA A 54 25.51 -21.04 -17.22
N VAL A 55 25.26 -20.22 -16.18
CA VAL A 55 24.32 -19.10 -16.31
C VAL A 55 24.88 -18.07 -17.30
N SER A 56 24.22 -17.93 -18.45
CA SER A 56 24.67 -17.02 -19.51
C SER A 56 24.47 -15.55 -19.11
N ALA A 57 25.23 -14.65 -19.75
CA ALA A 57 25.05 -13.21 -19.56
C ALA A 57 23.61 -12.76 -19.87
N VAL A 58 22.95 -13.43 -20.83
CA VAL A 58 21.54 -13.21 -21.20
C VAL A 58 20.61 -13.60 -20.04
N GLN A 59 20.85 -14.74 -19.39
CA GLN A 59 20.05 -15.16 -18.24
C GLN A 59 20.18 -14.18 -17.07
N TRP A 60 21.39 -13.71 -16.77
CA TRP A 60 21.57 -12.69 -15.74
C TRP A 60 20.89 -11.36 -16.09
N ALA A 61 20.93 -10.96 -17.35
CA ALA A 61 20.24 -9.75 -17.82
C ALA A 61 18.71 -9.80 -17.64
N ILE A 62 18.12 -11.00 -17.58
CA ILE A 62 16.69 -11.20 -17.33
C ILE A 62 16.41 -11.39 -15.82
N VAL A 63 17.20 -12.22 -15.14
CA VAL A 63 16.94 -12.61 -13.74
C VAL A 63 17.14 -11.45 -12.78
N VAL A 64 18.20 -10.65 -12.93
CA VAL A 64 18.47 -9.51 -12.04
C VAL A 64 17.29 -8.52 -11.97
N PRO A 65 16.77 -7.99 -13.08
CA PRO A 65 15.63 -7.07 -13.02
C PRO A 65 14.36 -7.71 -12.48
N LEU A 66 14.12 -9.01 -12.72
CA LEU A 66 12.97 -9.72 -12.12
C LEU A 66 13.10 -9.85 -10.60
N VAL A 67 14.30 -10.14 -10.09
CA VAL A 67 14.56 -10.22 -8.64
C VAL A 67 14.46 -8.84 -7.99
N LEU A 68 14.98 -7.79 -8.63
CA LEU A 68 14.83 -6.41 -8.15
C LEU A 68 13.37 -5.97 -8.16
N ALA A 69 12.61 -6.32 -9.20
CA ALA A 69 11.17 -6.10 -9.27
C ALA A 69 10.44 -6.81 -8.13
N ALA A 70 10.78 -8.07 -7.85
CA ALA A 70 10.21 -8.83 -6.75
C ALA A 70 10.53 -8.18 -5.39
N ALA A 71 11.77 -7.74 -5.18
CA ALA A 71 12.17 -7.04 -3.95
C ALA A 71 11.38 -5.74 -3.75
N ALA A 72 11.18 -4.96 -4.81
CA ALA A 72 10.35 -3.75 -4.76
C ALA A 72 8.87 -4.08 -4.47
N GLY A 73 8.34 -5.16 -5.03
CA GLY A 73 6.99 -5.65 -4.74
C GLY A 73 6.82 -6.10 -3.28
N ILE A 74 7.81 -6.81 -2.71
CA ILE A 74 7.83 -7.19 -1.29
C ILE A 74 7.87 -5.96 -0.39
N TYR A 75 8.69 -4.97 -0.76
CA TYR A 75 8.75 -3.70 -0.04
C TYR A 75 7.41 -2.98 -0.03
N ALA A 76 6.68 -2.99 -1.15
CA ALA A 76 5.34 -2.41 -1.26
C ALA A 76 4.29 -3.16 -0.41
N ALA A 77 4.44 -4.48 -0.28
CA ALA A 77 3.52 -5.35 0.48
C ALA A 77 3.88 -5.50 1.97
N ARG A 78 4.88 -4.75 2.46
CA ARG A 78 5.32 -4.88 3.86
C ARG A 78 4.20 -4.43 4.82
N PRO A 79 4.15 -4.98 6.05
CA PRO A 79 3.27 -4.45 7.08
C PRO A 79 3.58 -2.97 7.33
N VAL A 80 2.58 -2.11 7.15
CA VAL A 80 2.65 -0.67 7.43
C VAL A 80 1.70 -0.35 8.58
N GLY A 81 2.06 0.64 9.39
CA GLY A 81 1.17 1.14 10.44
C GLY A 81 -0.07 1.75 9.79
N TRP A 82 -1.21 1.07 9.90
CA TRP A 82 -2.47 1.55 9.35
C TRP A 82 -3.29 2.24 10.45
N TYR A 83 -3.76 3.45 10.18
CA TYR A 83 -4.63 4.17 11.10
C TYR A 83 -6.08 3.72 10.86
N ALA A 84 -6.52 2.75 11.66
CA ALA A 84 -7.87 2.23 11.60
C ALA A 84 -8.91 3.24 12.12
N PRO A 85 -10.16 3.18 11.63
CA PRO A 85 -11.24 3.96 12.21
C PRO A 85 -11.49 3.56 13.66
N GLY A 86 -11.74 4.56 14.50
CA GLY A 86 -12.07 4.40 15.91
C GLY A 86 -11.07 5.03 16.86
N MET A 87 -11.59 5.49 18.00
CA MET A 87 -10.80 5.98 19.12
C MET A 87 -10.94 5.00 20.30
N ARG A 88 -9.94 4.98 21.17
CA ARG A 88 -10.08 4.27 22.45
C ARG A 88 -11.17 4.99 23.25
N PRO A 89 -12.21 4.30 23.76
CA PRO A 89 -13.26 4.94 24.55
C PRO A 89 -12.71 5.74 25.73
N SER A 90 -11.60 5.27 26.32
CA SER A 90 -10.89 5.96 27.40
C SER A 90 -10.35 7.34 27.02
N ALA A 91 -10.19 7.65 25.73
CA ALA A 91 -9.75 8.96 25.27
C ALA A 91 -10.79 10.06 25.52
N PHE A 92 -12.05 9.68 25.73
CA PHE A 92 -13.14 10.62 26.03
C PHE A 92 -13.39 10.78 27.54
N ASN A 93 -12.64 10.09 28.41
CA ASN A 93 -12.88 10.16 29.85
C ASN A 93 -12.67 11.58 30.39
N GLU A 94 -11.60 12.26 29.95
CA GLU A 94 -11.34 13.67 30.31
C GLU A 94 -12.46 14.58 29.80
N ASP A 95 -12.94 14.35 28.57
CA ASP A 95 -14.04 15.12 27.99
C ASP A 95 -15.36 14.96 28.76
N LEU A 96 -15.60 13.76 29.30
CA LEU A 96 -16.75 13.45 30.15
C LEU A 96 -16.61 14.07 31.55
N ASP A 97 -15.42 14.02 32.13
CA ASP A 97 -15.14 14.58 33.46
C ASP A 97 -15.24 16.12 33.45
N ASP A 98 -14.87 16.75 32.34
CA ASP A 98 -14.90 18.20 32.15
C ASP A 98 -16.23 18.74 31.58
N ASP A 99 -17.24 17.86 31.35
CA ASP A 99 -18.55 18.20 30.75
C ASP A 99 -18.40 19.01 29.44
N ARG A 100 -17.44 18.61 28.58
CA ARG A 100 -17.19 19.30 27.30
C ARG A 100 -18.40 19.22 26.39
N ASP A 101 -18.67 20.31 25.67
CA ASP A 101 -19.77 20.33 24.70
C ASP A 101 -19.58 19.27 23.62
N LEU A 102 -20.64 18.48 23.37
CA LEU A 102 -20.61 17.37 22.42
C LEU A 102 -20.21 17.83 21.01
N ALA A 103 -20.61 19.03 20.59
CA ALA A 103 -20.26 19.52 19.25
C ALA A 103 -18.76 19.81 19.12
N ASP A 104 -18.11 20.26 20.20
CA ASP A 104 -16.66 20.50 20.21
C ASP A 104 -15.88 19.18 20.18
N VAL A 105 -16.30 18.18 20.96
CA VAL A 105 -15.70 16.83 20.95
C VAL A 105 -15.88 16.17 19.58
N GLN A 106 -17.06 16.28 18.97
CA GLN A 106 -17.29 15.74 17.62
C GLN A 106 -16.47 16.45 16.54
N LEU A 107 -16.25 17.77 16.67
CA LEU A 107 -15.38 18.50 15.75
C LEU A 107 -13.92 18.07 15.89
N GLU A 108 -13.45 17.85 17.12
CA GLU A 108 -12.13 17.30 17.38
C GLU A 108 -11.96 15.90 16.78
N LEU A 109 -12.95 15.03 16.97
CA LEU A 109 -12.99 13.71 16.35
C LEU A 109 -12.93 13.79 14.82
N ALA A 110 -13.68 14.71 14.20
CA ALA A 110 -13.66 14.89 12.75
C ALA A 110 -12.25 15.28 12.24
N ARG A 111 -11.56 16.18 12.95
CA ARG A 111 -10.16 16.56 12.64
C ARG A 111 -9.19 15.39 12.81
N HIS A 112 -9.38 14.58 13.85
CA HIS A 112 -8.57 13.39 14.07
C HIS A 112 -8.73 12.39 12.92
N LEU A 113 -9.97 12.11 12.50
CA LEU A 113 -10.25 11.22 11.38
C LEU A 113 -9.66 11.75 10.06
N GLU A 114 -9.74 13.06 9.82
CA GLU A 114 -9.12 13.70 8.66
C GLU A 114 -7.59 13.49 8.64
N ALA A 115 -6.92 13.68 9.79
CA ALA A 115 -5.48 13.42 9.91
C ALA A 115 -5.13 11.94 9.62
N CYS A 116 -5.93 11.00 10.13
CA CYS A 116 -5.75 9.56 9.83
C CYS A 116 -5.94 9.25 8.33
N ILE A 117 -6.94 9.87 7.69
CA ILE A 117 -7.20 9.70 6.25
C ILE A 117 -6.02 10.21 5.42
N GLU A 118 -5.42 11.34 5.79
CA GLU A 118 -4.27 11.92 5.09
C GLU A 118 -3.03 11.02 5.25
N GLN A 119 -2.73 10.59 6.47
CA GLN A 119 -1.61 9.68 6.76
C GLN A 119 -1.75 8.35 6.00
N ASN A 120 -2.95 7.75 6.00
CA ASN A 120 -3.22 6.53 5.23
C ASN A 120 -3.09 6.78 3.72
N SER A 121 -3.48 7.94 3.22
CA SER A 121 -3.34 8.30 1.80
C SER A 121 -1.87 8.40 1.39
N GLU A 122 -1.01 8.96 2.25
CA GLU A 122 0.43 9.03 2.01
C GLU A 122 1.06 7.63 1.94
N ILE A 123 0.69 6.74 2.87
CA ILE A 123 1.13 5.35 2.88
C ILE A 123 0.72 4.63 1.60
N LEU A 124 -0.56 4.76 1.20
CA LEU A 124 -1.07 4.18 -0.05
C LEU A 124 -0.30 4.69 -1.27
N ARG A 125 0.03 5.98 -1.32
CA ARG A 125 0.81 6.57 -2.40
C ARG A 125 2.22 5.98 -2.47
N HIS A 126 2.91 5.88 -1.33
CA HIS A 126 4.26 5.32 -1.30
C HIS A 126 4.29 3.85 -1.75
N ASN A 127 3.32 3.05 -1.30
CA ASN A 127 3.19 1.65 -1.73
C ASN A 127 2.85 1.54 -3.22
N ALA A 128 1.99 2.41 -3.74
CA ALA A 128 1.66 2.47 -5.17
C ALA A 128 2.89 2.82 -6.03
N ASP A 129 3.72 3.76 -5.58
CA ASP A 129 4.94 4.13 -6.30
C ASP A 129 5.97 3.01 -6.29
N ALA A 130 6.17 2.32 -5.16
CA ALA A 130 7.02 1.13 -5.09
C ALA A 130 6.52 0.01 -6.04
N LEU A 131 5.21 -0.23 -6.09
CA LEU A 131 4.61 -1.21 -6.99
C LEU A 131 4.78 -0.81 -8.47
N ARG A 132 4.66 0.48 -8.81
CA ARG A 132 4.96 0.98 -10.16
C ARG A 132 6.41 0.72 -10.55
N THR A 133 7.36 0.96 -9.64
CA THR A 133 8.77 0.64 -9.87
C THR A 133 8.98 -0.86 -10.10
N ALA A 134 8.32 -1.72 -9.33
CA ALA A 134 8.38 -3.17 -9.53
C ALA A 134 7.90 -3.56 -10.94
N VAL A 135 6.76 -3.02 -11.39
CA VAL A 135 6.21 -3.29 -12.72
C VAL A 135 7.15 -2.80 -13.83
N LEU A 136 7.74 -1.61 -13.68
CA LEU A 136 8.69 -1.07 -14.66
C LEU A 136 9.94 -1.95 -14.77
N LEU A 137 10.52 -2.37 -13.63
CA LEU A 137 11.69 -3.26 -13.62
C LEU A 137 11.38 -4.61 -14.28
N ALA A 138 10.21 -5.18 -13.98
CA ALA A 138 9.76 -6.42 -14.60
C ALA A 138 9.59 -6.27 -16.12
N ALA A 139 9.03 -5.15 -16.59
CA ALA A 139 8.85 -4.88 -18.01
C ALA A 139 10.18 -4.67 -18.76
N CYS A 140 11.22 -4.16 -18.08
CA CYS A 140 12.55 -4.01 -18.67
C CYS A 140 13.32 -5.33 -18.81
N ALA A 141 13.00 -6.36 -18.01
CA ALA A 141 13.69 -7.65 -18.04
C ALA A 141 13.80 -8.30 -19.43
N PRO A 142 12.71 -8.47 -20.22
CA PRO A 142 12.81 -9.05 -21.56
C PRO A 142 13.62 -8.18 -22.54
N VAL A 143 13.57 -6.86 -22.41
CA VAL A 143 14.32 -5.93 -23.27
C VAL A 143 15.82 -6.07 -23.01
N LEU A 144 16.23 -6.12 -21.75
CA LEU A 144 17.62 -6.34 -21.36
C LEU A 144 18.13 -7.71 -21.81
N GLY A 145 17.29 -8.75 -21.72
CA GLY A 145 17.59 -10.07 -22.27
C GLY A 145 17.83 -10.04 -23.78
N ALA A 146 16.95 -9.37 -24.54
CA ALA A 146 17.11 -9.24 -25.99
C ALA A 146 18.39 -8.49 -26.37
N ILE A 147 18.71 -7.39 -25.68
CA ILE A 147 19.95 -6.64 -25.92
C ILE A 147 21.17 -7.52 -25.62
N ALA A 148 21.17 -8.23 -24.49
CA ALA A 148 22.26 -9.13 -24.12
C ALA A 148 22.45 -10.26 -25.14
N SER A 149 21.36 -10.77 -25.74
CA SER A 149 21.44 -11.83 -26.76
C SER A 149 22.07 -11.39 -28.08
N ILE A 150 22.05 -10.09 -28.40
CA ILE A 150 22.71 -9.55 -29.60
C ILE A 150 24.20 -9.29 -29.33
N ALA A 151 24.58 -9.10 -28.06
CA ALA A 151 25.94 -8.75 -27.65
C ALA A 151 26.84 -9.97 -27.37
N VAL A 152 26.27 -11.18 -27.34
CA VAL A 152 26.96 -12.47 -27.12
C VAL A 152 27.03 -13.21 -28.45
#